data_AF-A0A0N1IJK8-F1
#
_entry.id   AF-A0A0N1IJK8-F1
#
_cell.length_a   1.000
_cell.length_b   1.000
_cell.length_c   1.000
_cell.angle_alpha   90.00
_cell.angle_beta   90.00
_cell.angle_gamma   90.00
#
_symmetry.space_group_name_H-M   'P 1'
#
loop_
_entity.id
_entity.type
_entity.pdbx_description
1 polymer ?
#
loop_
_entity_poly.entity_id
_entity_poly.type
_entity_poly.pdbx_seq_one_letter_code
_entity_poly.pdbx_strand_id
1 'polypeptide(L)'
;MRDRDKISILTQEVESLKSIGKKYIALQEEQHTLKAQYIEAQKTLEEVGATLSENKLQLAELLEKEAHASTEDTPNWTSDKDAVACAACTKEFNITRRKVRVYTDQYYSFN
;
A
#
# COMPACT_ATOMS: atom_id res chain seq x y z
N MET A 1 0.49 59.33 51.32
CA MET A 1 1.35 59.04 50.14
C MET A 1 1.71 57.56 50.06
N ARG A 2 2.25 56.93 51.13
CA ARG A 2 2.62 55.49 51.14
C ARG A 2 1.53 54.49 50.71
N ASP A 3 0.27 54.71 51.06
CA ASP A 3 -0.80 53.75 50.69
C ASP A 3 -1.22 53.86 49.22
N ARG A 4 -1.12 55.06 48.63
CA ARG A 4 -1.40 55.27 47.21
C ARG A 4 -0.37 54.54 46.34
N ASP A 5 0.89 54.56 46.75
CA ASP A 5 1.96 53.86 46.03
C ASP A 5 1.79 52.33 46.13
N LYS A 6 1.42 51.82 47.32
CA LYS A 6 1.09 50.39 47.51
C LYS A 6 -0.10 49.95 46.66
N ILE A 7 -1.17 50.75 46.61
CA ILE A 7 -2.33 50.46 45.76
C ILE A 7 -1.92 50.41 44.29
N SER A 8 -1.05 51.32 43.84
CA SER A 8 -0.56 51.33 42.46
C SER A 8 0.24 50.06 42.12
N ILE A 9 1.13 49.63 43.02
CA ILE A 9 1.96 48.42 42.84
C ILE A 9 1.06 47.18 42.78
N LEU A 10 0.14 47.03 43.74
CA LEU A 10 -0.78 45.89 43.77
C LEU A 10 -1.69 45.84 42.53
N THR A 11 -2.12 47.00 42.03
CA THR A 11 -2.93 47.07 40.81
C THR A 11 -2.13 46.60 39.59
N GLN A 12 -0.88 47.03 39.46
CA GLN A 12 0.02 46.61 38.39
C GLN A 12 0.33 45.11 38.46
N GLU A 13 0.50 44.57 39.66
CA GLU A 13 0.74 43.14 39.86
C GLU A 13 -0.47 42.29 39.51
N VAL A 14 -1.68 42.73 39.87
CA VAL A 14 -2.93 42.09 39.44
C VAL A 14 -3.08 42.10 37.92
N GLU A 15 -2.73 43.20 37.24
CA GLU A 15 -2.74 43.24 35.77
C GLU A 15 -1.70 42.29 35.15
N SER A 16 -0.50 42.23 35.72
CA SER A 16 0.55 41.30 35.29
C SER A 16 0.09 39.85 35.42
N LEU A 17 -0.47 39.47 36.58
CA LEU A 17 -1.00 38.14 36.82
C LEU A 17 -2.14 37.79 35.85
N LYS A 18 -3.04 38.74 35.57
CA LYS A 18 -4.08 38.55 34.55
C LYS A 18 -3.49 38.35 33.15
N SER A 19 -2.44 39.09 32.78
CA SER A 19 -1.77 38.90 31.49
C SER A 19 -1.12 37.52 31.40
N ILE A 20 -0.48 37.05 32.48
CA ILE A 20 0.16 35.73 32.54
C ILE A 20 -0.91 34.64 32.43
N GLY A 21 -2.04 34.78 33.14
CA GLY A 21 -3.16 33.83 33.04
C GLY A 21 -3.69 33.69 31.62
N LYS A 22 -3.84 34.81 30.89
CA LYS A 22 -4.24 34.78 29.47
C LYS A 22 -3.23 34.06 28.58
N LYS A 23 -1.93 34.33 28.77
CA LYS A 23 -0.85 33.66 28.03
C LYS A 23 -0.82 32.16 28.32
N TYR A 24 -1.05 31.77 29.57
CA TYR A 24 -1.12 30.37 29.97
C TYR A 24 -2.26 29.63 29.28
N ILE A 25 -3.46 30.22 29.23
CA ILE A 25 -4.61 29.64 28.52
C ILE A 25 -4.31 29.48 27.03
N ALA A 26 -3.77 30.52 26.37
CA ALA A 26 -3.42 30.45 24.96
C ALA A 26 -2.39 29.34 24.68
N LEU A 27 -1.35 29.21 25.53
CA LEU A 27 -0.36 28.16 25.41
C LEU A 27 -0.95 26.76 25.63
N GLN A 28 -1.93 26.64 26.54
CA GLN A 28 -2.63 25.38 26.78
C GLN A 28 -3.48 24.97 25.56
N GLU A 29 -4.16 25.92 24.92
CA GLU A 29 -4.91 25.70 23.67
C GLU A 29 -3.99 25.28 22.52
N GLU A 30 -2.83 25.93 22.39
CA GLU A 30 -1.81 25.58 21.39
C GLU A 30 -1.27 24.16 21.64
N GLN A 31 -0.95 23.81 22.89
CA GLN A 31 -0.51 22.47 23.25
C GLN A 31 -1.57 21.41 22.91
N HIS A 32 -2.85 21.71 23.16
CA HIS A 32 -3.94 20.79 22.85
C HIS A 32 -4.06 20.59 21.33
N THR A 33 -3.98 21.68 20.56
CA THR A 33 -4.01 21.65 19.10
C THR A 33 -2.85 20.84 18.53
N LEU A 34 -1.62 21.09 19.00
CA LEU A 34 -0.43 20.36 18.56
C LEU A 34 -0.51 18.87 18.88
N LYS A 35 -1.03 18.51 20.06
CA LYS A 35 -1.25 17.10 20.41
C LYS A 35 -2.26 16.43 19.48
N ALA A 36 -3.35 17.12 19.15
CA ALA A 36 -4.34 16.59 18.21
C ALA A 36 -3.72 16.33 16.83
N GLN A 37 -2.97 17.29 16.30
CA GLN A 37 -2.26 17.17 15.02
C GLN A 37 -1.23 16.03 15.04
N TYR A 38 -0.49 15.89 16.14
CA TYR A 38 0.47 14.80 16.30
C TYR A 38 -0.20 13.43 16.26
N ILE A 39 -1.32 13.26 16.96
CA ILE A 39 -2.08 12.01 16.96
C ILE A 39 -2.62 11.70 15.56
N GLU A 40 -3.14 12.70 14.86
CA GLU A 40 -3.64 12.53 13.50
C GLU A 40 -2.50 12.14 12.53
N ALA A 41 -1.37 12.84 12.58
CA ALA A 41 -0.20 12.51 11.77
C ALA A 41 0.32 11.09 12.04
N GLN A 42 0.31 10.65 13.30
CA GLN A 42 0.70 9.29 13.65
C GLN A 42 -0.25 8.25 13.06
N LYS A 43 -1.56 8.47 13.11
CA LYS A 43 -2.56 7.58 12.48
C LYS A 43 -2.38 7.50 10.97
N THR A 44 -2.23 8.64 10.30
CA THR A 44 -1.97 8.66 8.86
C THR A 44 -0.69 7.92 8.51
N LEU A 45 0.36 8.04 9.32
CA LEU A 45 1.60 7.32 9.11
C LEU A 45 1.43 5.80 9.25
N GLU A 46 0.65 5.36 10.25
CA GLU A 46 0.31 3.94 10.44
C GLU A 46 -0.49 3.38 9.25
N GLU A 47 -1.49 4.11 8.76
CA GLU A 47 -2.30 3.73 7.58
C GLU A 47 -1.45 3.66 6.29
N VAL A 48 -0.58 4.65 6.07
CA VAL A 48 0.35 4.65 4.93
C VAL A 48 1.36 3.51 5.04
N GLY A 49 1.84 3.21 6.25
CA GLY A 49 2.72 2.07 6.50
C GLY A 49 2.06 0.73 6.17
N ALA A 50 0.80 0.55 6.58
CA ALA A 50 0.02 -0.65 6.29
C ALA A 50 -0.20 -0.82 4.77
N THR A 51 -0.71 0.21 4.10
CA THR A 51 -0.95 0.19 2.65
C THR A 51 0.31 -0.04 1.84
N LEU A 52 1.46 0.54 2.24
CA LEU A 52 2.74 0.28 1.58
C LEU A 52 3.17 -1.19 1.76
N SER A 53 2.97 -1.77 2.94
CA SER A 53 3.31 -3.18 3.18
C SER A 53 2.47 -4.12 2.32
N GLU A 54 1.18 -3.83 2.17
CA GLU A 54 0.26 -4.57 1.32
C GLU A 54 0.66 -4.46 -0.16
N ASN A 55 0.92 -3.25 -0.64
CA ASN A 55 1.36 -3.02 -2.02
C ASN A 55 2.68 -3.74 -2.34
N LYS A 56 3.62 -3.77 -1.39
CA LYS A 56 4.89 -4.52 -1.55
C LYS A 56 4.65 -6.02 -1.69
N LEU A 57 3.73 -6.58 -0.89
CA LEU A 57 3.37 -7.99 -0.97
C LEU A 57 2.70 -8.31 -2.33
N GLN A 58 1.73 -7.49 -2.74
CA GLN A 58 1.05 -7.65 -4.03
C GLN A 58 2.03 -7.57 -5.21
N LEU A 59 2.98 -6.63 -5.17
CA LEU A 59 4.04 -6.56 -6.19
C LEU A 59 4.93 -7.81 -6.19
N ALA A 60 5.31 -8.32 -5.03
CA ALA A 60 6.09 -9.56 -4.94
C ALA A 60 5.33 -10.75 -5.52
N GLU A 61 4.04 -10.88 -5.20
CA GLU A 61 3.17 -11.93 -5.76
C GLU A 61 3.02 -11.83 -7.28
N LEU A 62 2.88 -10.61 -7.82
CA LEU A 62 2.81 -10.40 -9.27
C LEU A 62 4.12 -10.76 -9.96
N LEU A 63 5.26 -10.37 -9.38
CA LEU A 63 6.58 -10.74 -9.90
C LEU A 63 6.82 -12.25 -9.85
N GLU A 64 6.39 -12.92 -8.79
CA GLU A 64 6.45 -14.39 -8.69
C GLU A 64 5.56 -15.05 -9.75
N LYS A 65 4.33 -14.57 -9.94
CA LYS A 65 3.43 -15.04 -11.01
C LYS A 65 4.02 -14.81 -12.40
N GLU A 66 4.65 -13.66 -12.65
CA GLU A 66 5.30 -13.37 -13.94
C GLU A 66 6.52 -14.27 -14.17
N ALA A 67 7.31 -14.54 -13.13
CA ALA A 67 8.42 -15.48 -13.21
C ALA A 67 7.94 -16.91 -13.50
N HIS A 68 6.85 -17.36 -12.86
CA HIS A 68 6.24 -18.66 -13.12
C HIS A 68 5.57 -18.75 -14.51
N ALA A 69 4.83 -17.73 -14.92
CA ALA A 69 4.26 -17.65 -16.26
C ALA A 69 5.34 -17.71 -17.35
N SER A 70 6.47 -17.02 -17.14
CA SER A 70 7.61 -17.08 -18.07
C SER A 70 8.21 -18.49 -18.22
N THR A 71 8.10 -19.34 -17.20
CA THR A 71 8.52 -20.76 -17.27
C THR A 71 7.45 -21.69 -17.82
N GLU A 72 6.16 -21.44 -17.56
CA GLU A 72 5.05 -22.31 -18.00
C GLU A 72 4.51 -21.96 -19.40
N ASP A 73 4.65 -20.72 -19.85
CA ASP A 73 4.17 -20.23 -21.16
C ASP A 73 5.08 -20.62 -22.34
N THR A 74 6.15 -21.38 -22.10
CA THR A 74 6.80 -22.08 -23.20
C THR A 74 6.01 -23.37 -23.47
N PRO A 75 5.29 -23.49 -24.60
CA PRO A 75 4.59 -24.72 -24.91
C PRO A 75 5.65 -25.82 -24.98
N ASN A 76 5.61 -26.75 -24.03
CA ASN A 76 6.52 -27.89 -24.00
C ASN A 76 6.13 -28.82 -25.15
N TRP A 77 6.61 -28.52 -26.35
CA TRP A 77 6.34 -29.28 -27.56
C TRP A 77 6.89 -30.69 -27.41
N THR A 78 6.02 -31.67 -27.21
CA THR A 78 6.40 -33.08 -27.22
C THR A 78 7.10 -33.41 -28.53
N SER A 79 8.25 -34.08 -28.44
CA SER A 79 8.99 -34.47 -29.63
C SER A 79 8.20 -35.46 -30.48
N ASP A 80 8.43 -35.44 -31.80
CA ASP A 80 7.80 -36.40 -32.72
C ASP A 80 8.13 -37.85 -32.36
N LYS A 81 9.22 -38.13 -31.63
CA LYS A 81 9.56 -39.50 -31.22
C LYS A 81 8.70 -39.98 -30.06
N ASP A 82 8.34 -39.07 -29.15
CA ASP A 82 7.63 -39.40 -27.91
C ASP A 82 6.10 -39.34 -28.08
N ALA A 83 5.60 -38.65 -29.10
CA ALA A 83 4.19 -38.59 -29.43
C ALA A 83 3.71 -39.89 -30.14
N VAL A 84 3.35 -40.92 -29.39
CA VAL A 84 2.89 -42.23 -29.92
C VAL A 84 1.41 -42.26 -30.29
N ALA A 85 0.58 -41.45 -29.63
CA ALA A 85 -0.86 -41.35 -29.86
C ALA A 85 -1.37 -39.91 -29.79
N CYS A 86 -2.55 -39.68 -30.37
CA CYS A 86 -3.21 -38.38 -30.35
C CYS A 86 -3.63 -38.00 -28.92
N ALA A 87 -3.19 -36.84 -28.43
CA ALA A 87 -3.55 -36.36 -27.10
C ALA A 87 -5.06 -36.16 -26.89
N ALA A 88 -5.82 -35.82 -27.96
CA ALA A 88 -7.25 -35.55 -27.87
C ALA A 88 -8.15 -36.81 -27.93
N CYS A 89 -7.71 -37.86 -28.62
CA CYS A 89 -8.54 -39.06 -28.86
C CYS A 89 -7.85 -40.39 -28.59
N THR A 90 -6.65 -40.35 -28.01
CA THR A 90 -5.80 -41.48 -27.59
C THR A 90 -5.47 -42.54 -28.65
N LYS A 91 -5.83 -42.30 -29.92
CA LYS A 91 -5.54 -43.20 -31.05
C LYS A 91 -4.09 -43.09 -31.50
N GLU A 92 -3.46 -44.23 -31.74
CA GLU A 92 -2.08 -44.34 -32.24
C GLU A 92 -1.91 -43.74 -33.64
N PHE A 93 -0.71 -43.21 -33.89
CA PHE A 93 -0.33 -42.71 -35.20
C PHE A 93 0.16 -43.83 -36.12
N ASN A 94 -0.19 -43.74 -37.40
CA ASN A 94 0.26 -44.67 -38.44
C ASN A 94 0.33 -43.95 -39.79
N ILE A 95 0.58 -44.68 -40.89
CA ILE A 95 0.78 -44.08 -42.23
C ILE A 95 -0.44 -43.27 -42.70
N THR A 96 -1.66 -43.70 -42.35
CA THR A 96 -2.92 -43.03 -42.73
C THR A 96 -3.38 -42.00 -41.70
N ARG A 97 -2.86 -42.06 -40.47
CA ARG A 97 -3.12 -41.12 -39.37
C ARG A 97 -1.81 -40.53 -38.86
N ARG A 98 -1.34 -39.49 -39.54
CA ARG A 98 -0.05 -38.83 -39.28
C ARG A 98 -0.13 -37.82 -38.13
N LYS A 99 1.03 -37.52 -37.55
CA LYS A 99 1.18 -36.52 -36.48
C LYS A 99 0.93 -35.12 -37.06
N VAL A 100 0.16 -34.32 -36.33
CA VAL A 100 -0.11 -32.91 -36.67
C VAL A 100 0.14 -32.07 -35.43
N ARG A 101 0.82 -30.94 -35.62
CA ARG A 101 1.04 -29.96 -34.55
C ARG A 101 -0.16 -29.03 -34.50
N VAL A 102 -0.78 -28.90 -33.31
CA VAL A 102 -1.86 -27.95 -33.08
C VAL A 102 -1.28 -26.77 -32.30
N TYR A 103 -1.34 -25.58 -32.88
CA TYR A 103 -1.12 -24.34 -32.16
C TYR A 103 -2.46 -23.93 -31.57
N THR A 104 -2.61 -24.04 -30.25
CA THR A 104 -3.72 -23.37 -29.58
C THR A 104 -3.31 -21.91 -29.45
N ASP A 105 -3.67 -21.09 -30.44
CA ASP A 105 -3.56 -19.64 -30.30
C ASP A 105 -4.44 -19.20 -29.14
N GLN A 106 -3.83 -18.73 -28.07
CA GLN A 106 -4.53 -18.16 -26.92
C GLN A 106 -4.99 -16.70 -27.16
N TYR A 107 -5.00 -16.23 -28.41
CA TYR A 107 -5.44 -14.89 -28.76
C TYR A 107 -6.24 -14.91 -30.04
N TYR A 108 -7.57 -14.88 -29.95
CA TYR A 108 -8.49 -14.13 -30.84
C TYR A 108 -9.91 -14.21 -30.26
N SER A 109 -10.21 -13.35 -29.28
CA SER A 109 -11.54 -12.73 -29.21
C SER A 109 -11.45 -11.42 -29.98
N PHE A 110 -11.88 -11.42 -31.23
CA PHE A 110 -12.25 -10.21 -31.96
C PHE A 110 -13.60 -10.44 -32.64
N ASN A 111 -14.56 -9.63 -32.18
CA ASN A 111 -15.98 -9.52 -32.53
C ASN A 111 -16.92 -10.64 -32.09
#